data_AF-A0A6B0VNX5-F1
#
_entry.id   AF-A0A6B0VNX5-F1
#
_cell.length_a   1.000
_cell.length_b   1.000
_cell.length_c   1.000
_cell.angle_alpha   90.00
_cell.angle_beta   90.00
_cell.angle_gamma   90.00
#
_symmetry.space_group_name_H-M   'P 1'
#
loop_
_entity.id
_entity.type
_entity.pdbx_description
1 polymer ?
#
loop_
_entity_poly.entity_id
_entity_poly.type
_entity_poly.pdbx_seq_one_letter_code
_entity_poly.pdbx_strand_id
1 'polypeptide(L)'
;MVPAPDADDNETVADGSGARRSTSSTFVRHVSRVLDRFDALLPFALVPFALSILEFENVRRALDPAPSGSSFNIEFAFPTPLLDLWSFADPPPASGGGSGGGSAIGPESDPFEQGSATQTPEPTGSGGTDVTIETPFETIIVPLEAVDGAMLAWLGLALVVYAVISAVIAAGYLGGIDRRLRDEPASIPACIIRYAPRLVLYHLVVFGAFVALVPVLVAAPALLVLAIPAVIVLGYLFYAVPFLFIVDDARFLEAFRHSYGYGLEGGPYLRFAFWHVAVAAATSLALSILLNSGGVGFVVGLLVATPLALVLTAATISFVQELVEPDGRETATLR
;
A
#
# COMPACT_ATOMS: atom_id res chain seq x y z
N MET A 1 36.21 -42.36 51.58
CA MET A 1 34.81 -42.54 51.14
C MET A 1 34.28 -41.16 50.79
N VAL A 2 34.20 -40.87 49.50
CA VAL A 2 33.74 -39.59 48.94
C VAL A 2 32.30 -39.82 48.45
N PRO A 3 31.30 -39.02 48.88
CA PRO A 3 29.94 -39.15 48.36
C PRO A 3 29.85 -38.59 46.94
N ALA A 4 29.17 -39.32 46.05
CA ALA A 4 28.82 -38.85 44.72
C ALA A 4 27.66 -37.82 44.81
N PRO A 5 27.61 -36.82 43.92
CA PRO A 5 26.47 -35.92 43.82
C PRO A 5 25.29 -36.60 43.12
N ASP A 6 24.10 -36.41 43.69
CA ASP A 6 22.82 -36.83 43.14
C ASP A 6 22.59 -36.20 41.75
N ALA A 7 22.20 -37.03 40.79
CA ALA A 7 21.75 -36.59 39.49
C ALA A 7 20.31 -36.08 39.61
N ASP A 8 20.13 -34.78 39.40
CA ASP A 8 18.83 -34.17 39.19
C ASP A 8 18.24 -34.70 37.87
N ASP A 9 17.19 -35.53 37.97
CA ASP A 9 16.36 -35.92 36.84
C ASP A 9 15.52 -34.72 36.38
N ASN A 10 16.05 -34.05 35.37
CA ASN A 10 15.41 -33.02 34.59
C ASN A 10 14.33 -33.64 33.68
N GLU A 11 13.11 -33.84 34.21
CA GLU A 11 11.92 -34.07 33.38
C GLU A 11 11.61 -32.81 32.58
N THR A 12 12.17 -32.76 31.39
CA THR A 12 11.81 -31.84 30.32
C THR A 12 10.40 -32.15 29.85
N VAL A 13 9.42 -31.49 30.46
CA VAL A 13 8.07 -31.36 29.90
C VAL A 13 8.19 -30.63 28.57
N ALA A 14 8.20 -31.40 27.48
CA ALA A 14 8.11 -30.90 26.13
C ALA A 14 6.72 -30.27 25.90
N ASP A 15 6.58 -28.99 26.26
CA ASP A 15 5.40 -28.20 25.92
C ASP A 15 5.45 -27.82 24.42
N GLY A 16 4.85 -28.68 23.59
CA GLY A 16 4.64 -28.47 22.15
C GLY A 16 3.75 -27.27 21.79
N SER A 17 3.37 -26.43 22.76
CA SER A 17 2.60 -25.20 22.53
C SER A 17 3.45 -23.94 22.33
N GLY A 18 4.78 -24.03 22.47
CA GLY A 18 5.73 -22.91 22.29
C GLY A 18 5.97 -22.52 20.82
N ALA A 19 5.90 -23.47 19.89
CA ALA A 19 6.25 -23.22 18.49
C ALA A 19 5.19 -22.42 17.69
N ARG A 20 3.91 -22.48 18.09
CA ARG A 20 2.82 -21.70 17.45
C ARG A 20 2.62 -20.30 18.05
N ARG A 21 3.20 -20.01 19.23
CA ARG A 21 3.08 -18.70 19.91
C ARG A 21 4.24 -17.72 19.61
N SER A 22 5.30 -18.18 18.95
CA SER A 22 6.51 -17.39 18.67
C SER A 22 6.43 -16.50 17.40
N THR A 23 5.39 -16.67 16.59
CA THR A 23 5.38 -16.24 15.18
C THR A 23 4.54 -14.98 14.93
N SER A 24 3.36 -14.84 15.55
CA SER A 24 2.63 -13.56 15.57
C SER A 24 3.31 -12.51 16.46
N SER A 25 4.25 -12.94 17.32
CA SER A 25 4.82 -12.08 18.35
C SER A 25 5.68 -10.95 17.79
N THR A 26 6.30 -11.05 16.61
CA THR A 26 7.14 -9.95 16.09
C THR A 26 6.29 -8.77 15.65
N PHE A 27 5.33 -8.98 14.75
CA PHE A 27 4.44 -7.90 14.30
C PHE A 27 3.67 -7.29 15.47
N VAL A 28 3.06 -8.14 16.32
CA VAL A 28 2.30 -7.67 17.50
C VAL A 28 3.19 -6.91 18.47
N ARG A 29 4.46 -7.30 18.66
CA ARG A 29 5.42 -6.58 19.52
C ARG A 29 5.71 -5.17 18.99
N HIS A 30 5.92 -5.00 17.69
CA HIS A 30 6.14 -3.66 17.12
C HIS A 30 4.89 -2.80 17.21
N VAL A 31 3.71 -3.38 16.94
CA VAL A 31 2.45 -2.68 17.11
C VAL A 31 2.22 -2.28 18.57
N SER A 32 2.43 -3.18 19.53
CA SER A 32 2.25 -2.88 20.96
C SER A 32 3.23 -1.79 21.42
N ARG A 33 4.50 -1.87 21.02
CA ARG A 33 5.51 -0.84 21.33
C ARG A 33 5.11 0.54 20.80
N VAL A 34 4.49 0.59 19.62
CA VAL A 34 3.98 1.83 19.03
C VAL A 34 2.74 2.33 19.77
N LEU A 35 1.81 1.44 20.12
CA LEU A 35 0.61 1.78 20.87
C LEU A 35 0.93 2.33 22.27
N ASP A 36 1.94 1.77 22.94
CA ASP A 36 2.44 2.26 24.24
C ASP A 36 2.97 3.71 24.15
N ARG A 37 3.34 4.15 22.94
CA ARG A 37 3.89 5.48 22.63
C ARG A 37 2.96 6.33 21.77
N PHE A 38 1.71 5.92 21.61
CA PHE A 38 0.80 6.52 20.64
C PHE A 38 0.60 8.01 20.87
N ASP A 39 0.51 8.46 22.13
CA ASP A 39 0.36 9.88 22.48
C ASP A 39 1.51 10.75 21.95
N ALA A 40 2.74 10.23 21.95
CA ALA A 40 3.91 10.92 21.41
C ALA A 40 3.92 10.97 19.87
N LEU A 41 3.20 10.05 19.22
CA LEU A 41 3.11 9.91 17.77
C LEU A 41 1.86 10.58 17.19
N LEU A 42 0.85 10.88 18.01
CA LEU A 42 -0.43 11.45 17.58
C LEU A 42 -0.31 12.69 16.67
N PRO A 43 0.65 13.62 16.85
CA PRO A 43 0.81 14.75 15.93
C PRO A 43 1.09 14.32 14.47
N PHE A 44 1.70 13.15 14.27
CA PHE A 44 1.98 12.60 12.94
C PHE A 44 0.75 12.01 12.26
N ALA A 45 -0.33 11.72 13.00
CA ALA A 45 -1.61 11.30 12.42
C ALA A 45 -2.21 12.37 11.49
N LEU A 46 -1.78 13.64 11.62
CA LEU A 46 -2.20 14.71 10.72
C LEU A 46 -1.76 14.46 9.27
N VAL A 47 -0.64 13.77 9.05
CA VAL A 47 -0.13 13.48 7.70
C VAL A 47 -1.05 12.51 6.94
N PRO A 48 -1.33 11.28 7.41
CA PRO A 48 -2.25 10.37 6.72
C PRO A 48 -3.66 10.96 6.61
N PHE A 49 -4.12 11.73 7.59
CA PHE A 49 -5.39 12.45 7.53
C PHE A 49 -5.42 13.47 6.39
N ALA A 50 -4.39 14.34 6.30
CA ALA A 50 -4.30 15.35 5.26
C ALA A 50 -4.17 14.72 3.86
N LEU A 51 -3.35 13.68 3.71
CA LEU A 51 -3.20 12.94 2.45
C LEU A 51 -4.55 12.36 2.00
N SER A 52 -5.29 11.74 2.92
CA SER A 52 -6.62 11.19 2.63
C SER A 52 -7.61 12.26 2.14
N ILE A 53 -7.57 13.48 2.69
CA ILE A 53 -8.48 14.56 2.32
C ILE A 53 -8.06 15.25 1.01
N LEU A 54 -6.76 15.33 0.73
CA LEU A 54 -6.23 15.99 -0.48
C LEU A 54 -6.56 15.23 -1.77
N GLU A 55 -6.92 13.96 -1.68
CA GLU A 55 -7.49 13.16 -2.77
C GLU A 55 -8.96 13.56 -3.02
N PHE A 56 -9.17 14.81 -3.45
CA PHE A 56 -10.48 15.45 -3.55
C PHE A 56 -11.49 14.67 -4.39
N GLU A 57 -11.04 13.99 -5.44
CA GLU A 57 -11.89 13.16 -6.29
C GLU A 57 -12.42 11.94 -5.53
N ASN A 58 -11.55 11.27 -4.77
CA ASN A 58 -11.93 10.12 -3.96
C ASN A 58 -12.86 10.54 -2.81
N VAL A 59 -12.57 11.69 -2.17
CA VAL A 59 -13.43 12.27 -1.14
C VAL A 59 -14.82 12.58 -1.71
N ARG A 60 -14.89 13.22 -2.89
CA ARG A 60 -16.16 13.53 -3.53
C ARG A 60 -16.97 12.26 -3.81
N ARG A 61 -16.34 11.24 -4.38
CA ARG A 61 -16.98 9.94 -4.66
C ARG A 61 -17.47 9.23 -3.40
N ALA A 62 -16.73 9.30 -2.31
CA ALA A 62 -17.13 8.70 -1.03
C ALA A 62 -18.27 9.48 -0.32
N LEU A 63 -18.43 10.76 -0.62
CA LEU A 63 -19.53 11.58 -0.11
C LEU A 63 -20.82 11.41 -0.93
N ASP A 64 -20.72 11.03 -2.20
CA ASP A 64 -21.87 10.80 -3.07
C ASP A 64 -22.64 9.53 -2.64
N PRO A 65 -23.99 9.53 -2.68
CA PRO A 65 -24.78 8.36 -2.32
C PRO A 65 -24.45 7.19 -3.25
N ALA A 66 -23.96 6.09 -2.69
CA ALA A 66 -23.58 4.91 -3.47
C ALA A 66 -24.77 4.42 -4.33
N PRO A 67 -24.61 4.24 -5.65
CA PRO A 67 -25.60 3.55 -6.46
C PRO A 67 -25.80 2.12 -5.93
N SER A 68 -26.96 1.51 -6.22
CA SER A 68 -27.45 0.27 -5.60
C SER A 68 -26.66 -1.02 -5.88
N GLY A 69 -25.37 -0.92 -6.25
CA GLY A 69 -24.44 -2.04 -6.41
C GLY A 69 -23.28 -1.91 -5.44
N SER A 70 -23.13 -2.88 -4.52
CA SER A 70 -22.01 -2.94 -3.59
C SER A 70 -20.80 -3.59 -4.27
N SER A 71 -19.77 -2.82 -4.60
CA SER A 71 -18.45 -3.37 -4.93
C SER A 71 -17.65 -3.57 -3.64
N PHE A 72 -17.15 -4.79 -3.43
CA PHE A 72 -16.21 -5.10 -2.36
C PHE A 72 -14.82 -5.24 -2.99
N ASN A 73 -13.87 -4.37 -2.61
CA ASN A 73 -12.47 -4.53 -2.99
C ASN A 73 -11.68 -5.03 -1.79
N ILE A 74 -10.64 -5.83 -2.05
CA ILE A 74 -9.66 -6.26 -1.07
C ILE A 74 -8.31 -5.75 -1.56
N GLU A 75 -7.76 -4.77 -0.86
CA GLU A 75 -6.46 -4.22 -1.15
C GLU A 75 -5.35 -4.90 -0.34
N PHE A 76 -4.23 -5.15 -1.01
CA PHE A 76 -3.03 -5.69 -0.41
C PHE A 76 -1.97 -4.59 -0.32
N ALA A 77 -1.96 -3.86 0.80
CA ALA A 77 -0.97 -2.80 1.01
C ALA A 77 0.35 -3.36 1.55
N PHE A 78 1.39 -3.27 0.73
CA PHE A 78 2.77 -3.44 1.19
C PHE A 78 3.15 -2.30 2.15
N PRO A 79 4.18 -2.48 3.00
CA PRO A 79 4.66 -1.39 3.83
C PRO A 79 5.19 -0.25 2.94
N THR A 80 4.46 0.87 2.91
CA THR A 80 4.83 2.07 2.17
C THR A 80 5.08 3.24 3.12
N PRO A 81 5.87 4.24 2.71
CA PRO A 81 6.17 5.40 3.56
C PRO A 81 4.92 6.22 3.90
N LEU A 82 4.01 6.36 2.95
CA LEU A 82 2.83 7.20 3.06
C LEU A 82 1.61 6.29 2.91
N LEU A 83 1.10 5.80 4.03
CA LEU A 83 -0.21 5.15 4.10
C LEU A 83 -1.26 6.22 4.37
N ASP A 84 -2.39 6.12 3.69
CA ASP A 84 -3.58 6.95 3.88
C ASP A 84 -4.85 6.09 3.78
N LEU A 85 -6.04 6.69 3.84
CA LEU A 85 -7.30 5.97 3.72
C LEU A 85 -7.39 5.16 2.41
N TRP A 86 -6.95 5.74 1.30
CA TRP A 86 -7.04 5.18 -0.04
C TRP A 86 -5.99 4.10 -0.32
N SER A 87 -5.05 3.92 0.60
CA SER A 87 -4.13 2.80 0.62
C SER A 87 -4.76 1.51 1.15
N PHE A 88 -5.99 1.59 1.68
CA PHE A 88 -6.73 0.45 2.21
C PHE A 88 -8.05 0.22 1.51
N ALA A 89 -8.67 1.24 0.91
CA ALA A 89 -9.97 1.07 0.29
C ALA A 89 -10.17 2.06 -0.87
N ASP A 90 -10.63 1.51 -1.99
CA ASP A 90 -11.05 2.29 -3.13
C ASP A 90 -12.30 3.14 -2.82
N PRO A 91 -12.40 4.33 -3.42
CA PRO A 91 -13.64 5.08 -3.43
C PRO A 91 -14.74 4.32 -4.19
N PRO A 92 -16.02 4.54 -3.85
CA PRO A 92 -17.13 4.00 -4.62
C PRO A 92 -17.04 4.36 -6.12
N PRO A 93 -17.50 3.47 -7.02
CA PRO A 93 -17.49 3.74 -8.45
C PRO A 93 -18.35 4.97 -8.78
N ALA A 94 -17.89 5.77 -9.74
CA ALA A 94 -18.60 6.97 -10.14
C ALA A 94 -20.02 6.64 -10.64
N SER A 95 -21.03 7.28 -10.05
CA SER A 95 -22.42 7.17 -10.50
C SER A 95 -22.62 7.93 -11.81
N GLY A 96 -22.27 7.31 -12.94
CA GLY A 96 -22.41 7.91 -14.27
C GLY A 96 -21.19 7.66 -15.16
N GLY A 97 -20.96 6.40 -15.50
CA GLY A 97 -19.88 6.01 -16.41
C GLY A 97 -20.15 4.68 -17.09
N GLY A 98 -21.42 4.30 -17.25
CA GLY A 98 -21.79 3.24 -18.19
C GLY A 98 -21.59 3.77 -19.60
N SER A 99 -20.35 3.74 -20.10
CA SER A 99 -20.08 3.89 -21.52
C SER A 99 -20.60 2.62 -22.19
N GLY A 100 -21.91 2.57 -22.45
CA GLY A 100 -22.52 1.71 -23.44
C GLY A 100 -22.05 2.14 -24.82
N GLY A 101 -20.75 2.02 -25.09
CA GLY A 101 -20.13 2.13 -26.40
C GLY A 101 -20.37 0.86 -27.21
N GLY A 102 -21.63 0.39 -27.25
CA GLY A 102 -22.08 -0.51 -28.28
C GLY A 102 -22.17 0.28 -29.57
N SER A 103 -21.05 0.44 -30.27
CA SER A 103 -21.07 0.55 -31.72
C SER A 103 -21.70 -0.74 -32.24
N ALA A 104 -23.03 -0.77 -32.27
CA ALA A 104 -23.74 -1.57 -33.24
C ALA A 104 -23.34 -1.00 -34.60
N ILE A 105 -22.30 -1.58 -35.18
CA ILE A 105 -22.17 -1.66 -36.63
C ILE A 105 -23.44 -2.40 -37.06
N GLY A 106 -24.49 -1.63 -37.36
CA GLY A 106 -25.60 -2.14 -38.12
C GLY A 106 -25.04 -2.54 -39.48
N PRO A 107 -25.24 -3.79 -39.95
CA PRO A 107 -25.09 -4.04 -41.36
C PRO A 107 -26.10 -3.15 -42.10
N GLU A 108 -25.67 -2.68 -43.25
CA GLU A 108 -26.36 -1.77 -44.15
C GLU A 108 -27.88 -1.97 -44.18
N SER A 109 -28.59 -0.85 -44.10
CA SER A 109 -30.01 -0.79 -44.37
C SER A 109 -30.25 -1.10 -45.84
N ASP A 110 -30.72 -2.29 -46.15
CA ASP A 110 -31.37 -2.60 -47.43
C ASP A 110 -32.69 -1.82 -47.50
N PRO A 111 -32.91 -0.91 -48.47
CA PRO A 111 -34.07 -0.01 -48.47
C PRO A 111 -35.42 -0.66 -48.87
N PHE A 112 -35.53 -1.99 -48.93
CA PHE A 112 -36.69 -2.67 -49.50
C PHE A 112 -37.11 -3.95 -48.75
N GLU A 113 -37.48 -3.85 -47.48
CA GLU A 113 -38.37 -4.85 -46.86
C GLU A 113 -39.49 -4.16 -46.05
N GLN A 114 -40.64 -3.99 -46.71
CA GLN A 114 -41.94 -3.79 -46.07
C GLN A 114 -42.55 -5.16 -45.74
N GLY A 115 -42.88 -5.41 -44.47
CA GLY A 115 -43.64 -6.59 -44.07
C GLY A 115 -44.00 -6.63 -42.58
N SER A 116 -45.27 -6.38 -42.29
CA SER A 116 -46.01 -6.46 -41.02
C SER A 116 -45.62 -7.57 -40.02
N ALA A 117 -45.67 -7.30 -38.71
CA ALA A 117 -46.70 -7.82 -37.77
C ALA A 117 -46.29 -7.86 -36.27
N THR A 118 -47.18 -7.31 -35.43
CA THR A 118 -47.63 -7.79 -34.10
C THR A 118 -46.77 -7.56 -32.84
N GLN A 119 -47.27 -6.65 -31.99
CA GLN A 119 -47.02 -6.54 -30.55
C GLN A 119 -47.52 -7.79 -29.81
N THR A 120 -46.72 -8.30 -28.86
CA THR A 120 -47.20 -9.17 -27.77
C THR A 120 -46.50 -8.76 -26.46
N PRO A 121 -47.21 -8.62 -25.33
CA PRO A 121 -46.62 -8.21 -24.05
C PRO A 121 -46.20 -9.40 -23.16
N GLU A 122 -45.00 -9.29 -22.58
CA GLU A 122 -44.42 -9.92 -21.36
C GLU A 122 -44.52 -11.46 -21.11
N PRO A 123 -43.48 -12.05 -20.49
CA PRO A 123 -43.52 -12.19 -19.03
C PRO A 123 -42.22 -11.86 -18.30
N THR A 124 -42.41 -11.31 -17.11
CA THR A 124 -41.49 -11.19 -15.99
C THR A 124 -40.88 -12.52 -15.57
N GLY A 125 -39.57 -12.54 -15.29
CA GLY A 125 -38.92 -13.60 -14.52
C GLY A 125 -37.66 -14.20 -15.15
N SER A 126 -36.50 -13.62 -14.84
CA SER A 126 -35.28 -14.39 -14.59
C SER A 126 -34.30 -13.49 -13.85
N GLY A 127 -34.05 -13.80 -12.58
CA GLY A 127 -32.95 -13.24 -11.80
C GLY A 127 -31.64 -13.73 -12.39
N GLY A 128 -31.21 -13.08 -13.46
CA GLY A 128 -29.85 -13.18 -13.96
C GLY A 128 -28.93 -12.57 -12.92
N THR A 129 -28.22 -13.42 -12.19
CA THR A 129 -26.90 -13.05 -11.67
C THR A 129 -26.00 -12.81 -12.89
N ASP A 130 -26.18 -11.67 -13.54
CA ASP A 130 -25.19 -11.13 -14.47
C ASP A 130 -23.96 -10.84 -13.63
N VAL A 131 -23.08 -11.83 -13.55
CA VAL A 131 -21.70 -11.63 -13.13
C VAL A 131 -21.02 -10.96 -14.30
N THR A 132 -21.21 -9.65 -14.38
CA THR A 132 -20.45 -8.77 -15.25
C THR A 132 -19.02 -8.79 -14.75
N ILE A 133 -18.18 -9.63 -15.34
CA ILE A 133 -16.74 -9.50 -15.20
C ILE A 133 -16.35 -8.28 -16.03
N GLU A 134 -16.47 -7.09 -15.43
CA GLU A 134 -15.89 -5.89 -15.99
C GLU A 134 -14.37 -6.05 -15.90
N THR A 135 -13.75 -6.36 -17.04
CA THR A 135 -12.31 -6.22 -17.18
C THR A 135 -11.97 -4.73 -17.10
N PRO A 136 -11.10 -4.27 -16.19
CA PRO A 136 -10.89 -2.86 -15.85
C PRO A 136 -10.07 -2.08 -16.89
N PHE A 137 -10.10 -2.49 -18.15
CA PHE A 137 -9.46 -1.75 -19.22
C PHE A 137 -10.52 -0.86 -19.88
N GLU A 138 -10.97 0.18 -19.16
CA GLU A 138 -11.34 1.40 -19.86
C GLU A 138 -10.06 1.86 -20.56
N THR A 139 -9.90 1.36 -21.78
CA THR A 139 -8.72 1.61 -22.57
C THR A 139 -8.88 3.04 -23.01
N ILE A 140 -8.32 3.95 -22.22
CA ILE A 140 -8.03 5.29 -22.68
C ILE A 140 -6.97 5.10 -23.76
N ILE A 141 -7.45 4.88 -24.99
CA ILE A 141 -6.63 4.90 -26.19
C ILE A 141 -6.20 6.35 -26.33
N VAL A 142 -5.13 6.74 -25.64
CA VAL A 142 -4.44 7.98 -25.96
C VAL A 142 -3.79 7.70 -27.32
N PRO A 143 -4.26 8.33 -28.42
CA PRO A 143 -3.59 8.15 -29.69
C PRO A 143 -2.15 8.61 -29.48
N LEU A 144 -1.17 7.73 -29.70
CA LEU A 144 0.26 8.05 -29.51
C LEU A 144 0.68 9.26 -30.36
N GLU A 145 -0.10 9.56 -31.40
CA GLU A 145 -0.03 10.74 -32.27
C GLU A 145 -0.30 12.07 -31.54
N ALA A 146 -1.06 12.05 -30.44
CA ALA A 146 -1.38 13.21 -29.60
C ALA A 146 -0.36 13.46 -28.48
N VAL A 147 0.57 12.53 -28.25
CA VAL A 147 1.64 12.67 -27.27
C VAL A 147 2.77 13.48 -27.88
N ASP A 148 2.65 14.80 -27.88
CA ASP A 148 3.70 15.69 -28.35
C ASP A 148 4.84 15.83 -27.31
N GLY A 149 5.96 16.40 -27.74
CA GLY A 149 7.12 16.61 -26.86
C GLY A 149 6.81 17.57 -25.70
N ALA A 150 5.84 18.47 -25.86
CA ALA A 150 5.43 19.39 -24.81
C ALA A 150 4.66 18.68 -23.70
N MET A 151 3.74 17.77 -24.04
CA MET A 151 3.01 16.94 -23.09
C MET A 151 3.96 16.04 -22.29
N LEU A 152 4.96 15.44 -22.94
CA LEU A 152 6.00 14.67 -22.26
C LEU A 152 6.82 15.54 -21.30
N ALA A 153 7.15 16.78 -21.69
CA ALA A 153 7.86 17.71 -20.82
C ALA A 153 7.03 18.11 -19.60
N TRP A 154 5.73 18.39 -19.78
CA TRP A 154 4.81 18.68 -18.68
C TRP A 154 4.61 17.48 -17.76
N LEU A 155 4.45 16.27 -18.32
CA LEU A 155 4.34 15.04 -17.55
C LEU A 155 5.61 14.79 -16.73
N GLY A 156 6.79 14.94 -17.35
CA GLY A 156 8.07 14.83 -16.66
C GLY A 156 8.22 15.86 -15.54
N LEU A 157 7.83 17.12 -15.78
CA LEU A 157 7.84 18.16 -14.76
C LEU A 157 6.90 17.84 -13.60
N ALA A 158 5.65 17.43 -13.89
CA ALA A 158 4.66 17.06 -12.88
C ALA A 158 5.18 15.91 -12.00
N LEU A 159 5.82 14.92 -12.61
CA LEU A 159 6.41 13.78 -11.93
C LEU A 159 7.57 14.18 -11.01
N VAL A 160 8.43 15.12 -11.45
CA VAL A 160 9.50 15.68 -10.61
C VAL A 160 8.92 16.46 -9.44
N VAL A 161 7.93 17.32 -9.68
CA VAL A 161 7.26 18.09 -8.63
C VAL A 161 6.61 17.16 -7.61
N TYR A 162 5.89 16.14 -8.07
CA TYR A 162 5.32 15.12 -7.20
C TYR A 162 6.39 14.40 -6.39
N ALA A 163 7.49 13.97 -7.01
CA ALA A 163 8.60 13.30 -6.33
C ALA A 163 9.19 14.18 -5.21
N VAL A 164 9.34 15.49 -5.45
CA VAL A 164 9.82 16.45 -4.45
C VAL A 164 8.84 16.59 -3.29
N ILE A 165 7.55 16.79 -3.58
CA ILE A 165 6.53 16.95 -2.55
C ILE A 165 6.42 15.68 -1.70
N SER A 166 6.30 14.51 -2.34
CA SER A 166 6.24 13.20 -1.68
C SER A 166 7.47 12.96 -0.80
N ALA A 167 8.67 13.25 -1.33
CA ALA A 167 9.91 13.08 -0.58
C ALA A 167 10.01 14.00 0.64
N VAL A 168 9.56 15.25 0.54
CA VAL A 168 9.54 16.20 1.67
C VAL A 168 8.57 15.73 2.74
N ILE A 169 7.36 15.32 2.36
CA ILE A 169 6.34 14.81 3.29
C ILE A 169 6.86 13.53 3.97
N ALA A 170 7.35 12.56 3.20
CA ALA A 170 7.89 11.32 3.72
C ALA A 170 9.10 11.54 4.64
N ALA A 171 10.04 12.42 4.27
CA ALA A 171 11.20 12.74 5.10
C ALA A 171 10.80 13.33 6.46
N GLY A 172 9.85 14.27 6.48
CA GLY A 172 9.35 14.87 7.70
C GLY A 172 8.54 13.89 8.55
N TYR A 173 7.66 13.12 7.92
CA TYR A 173 6.77 12.16 8.56
C TYR A 173 7.53 10.98 9.15
N LEU A 174 8.27 10.21 8.34
CA LEU A 174 9.01 9.04 8.80
C LEU A 174 10.16 9.44 9.73
N GLY A 175 10.89 10.51 9.40
CA GLY A 175 11.99 10.98 10.25
C GLY A 175 11.51 11.49 11.61
N GLY A 176 10.35 12.11 11.65
CA GLY A 176 9.73 12.51 12.92
C GLY A 176 9.27 11.32 13.77
N ILE A 177 8.68 10.29 13.14
CA ILE A 177 8.29 9.05 13.82
C ILE A 177 9.51 8.30 14.36
N ASP A 178 10.55 8.08 13.54
CA ASP A 178 11.80 7.41 13.95
C ASP A 178 12.41 8.08 15.19
N ARG A 179 12.55 9.41 15.16
CA ARG A 179 13.09 10.18 16.30
C ARG A 179 12.23 10.01 17.55
N ARG A 180 10.90 10.07 17.45
CA ARG A 180 10.01 9.88 18.61
C ARG A 180 10.03 8.44 19.16
N LEU A 181 10.19 7.44 18.29
CA LEU A 181 10.39 6.06 18.71
C LEU A 181 11.73 5.87 19.44
N ARG A 182 12.73 6.72 19.17
CA ARG A 182 14.03 6.78 19.88
C ARG A 182 14.04 7.75 21.08
N ASP A 183 12.89 8.26 21.53
CA ASP A 183 12.77 9.30 22.58
C ASP A 183 13.46 10.64 22.28
N GLU A 184 13.76 10.91 21.01
CA GLU A 184 14.34 12.16 20.58
C GLU A 184 13.27 13.21 20.21
N PRO A 185 13.57 14.52 20.36
CA PRO A 185 12.68 15.56 19.87
C PRO A 185 12.56 15.50 18.34
N ALA A 186 11.32 15.56 17.84
CA ALA A 186 11.04 15.61 16.41
C ALA A 186 11.47 16.96 15.82
N SER A 187 12.58 16.96 15.09
CA SER A 187 13.07 18.12 14.33
C SER A 187 12.74 17.95 12.85
N ILE A 188 11.47 18.19 12.49
CA ILE A 188 10.95 17.99 11.13
C ILE A 188 11.80 18.68 10.05
N PRO A 189 12.22 19.96 10.21
CA PRO A 189 13.05 20.60 9.19
C PRO A 189 14.41 19.91 9.00
N ALA A 190 15.02 19.43 10.09
CA ALA A 190 16.28 18.71 10.02
C ALA A 190 16.12 17.35 9.32
N CYS A 191 14.99 16.66 9.56
CA CYS A 191 14.65 15.41 8.86
C CYS A 191 14.47 15.64 7.36
N ILE A 192 13.75 16.70 6.97
CA ILE A 192 13.54 17.05 5.56
C ILE A 192 14.88 17.32 4.87
N ILE A 193 15.72 18.19 5.43
CA ILE A 193 17.01 18.56 4.84
C ILE A 193 17.92 17.32 4.70
N ARG A 194 17.88 16.41 5.68
CA ARG A 194 18.74 15.22 5.70
C ARG A 194 18.26 14.13 4.74
N TYR A 195 16.96 13.84 4.70
CA TYR A 195 16.43 12.64 4.05
C TYR A 195 15.72 12.91 2.70
N ALA A 196 15.15 14.11 2.50
CA ALA A 196 14.39 14.40 1.28
C ALA A 196 15.20 14.21 -0.02
N PRO A 197 16.49 14.63 -0.14
CA PRO A 197 17.24 14.44 -1.38
C PRO A 197 17.35 12.96 -1.81
N ARG A 198 17.52 12.04 -0.85
CA ARG A 198 17.61 10.60 -1.13
C ARG A 198 16.24 10.03 -1.51
N LEU A 199 15.19 10.48 -0.85
CA LEU A 199 13.82 10.11 -1.20
C LEU A 199 13.39 10.66 -2.56
N VAL A 200 13.83 11.87 -2.95
CA VAL A 200 13.61 12.39 -4.31
C VAL A 200 14.28 11.47 -5.33
N LEU A 201 15.56 11.15 -5.12
CA LEU A 201 16.29 10.24 -6.01
C LEU A 201 15.60 8.87 -6.10
N TYR A 202 15.10 8.33 -4.98
CA TYR A 202 14.34 7.09 -4.95
C TYR A 202 13.07 7.16 -5.81
N HIS A 203 12.24 8.20 -5.63
CA HIS A 203 11.04 8.38 -6.42
C HIS A 203 11.36 8.53 -7.92
N LEU A 204 12.40 9.32 -8.27
CA LEU A 204 12.82 9.48 -9.66
C LEU A 204 13.30 8.17 -10.30
N VAL A 205 14.00 7.31 -9.55
CA VAL A 205 14.43 5.99 -10.04
C VAL A 205 13.22 5.07 -10.24
N VAL A 206 12.30 5.03 -9.27
CA VAL A 206 11.08 4.20 -9.36
C VAL A 206 10.22 4.66 -10.54
N PHE A 207 9.95 5.95 -10.64
CA PHE A 207 9.20 6.52 -11.75
C PHE A 207 9.89 6.34 -13.10
N GLY A 208 11.21 6.57 -13.16
CA GLY A 208 12.01 6.32 -14.35
C GLY A 208 11.93 4.86 -14.80
N ALA A 209 11.93 3.91 -13.87
CA ALA A 209 11.75 2.49 -14.17
C ALA A 209 10.36 2.19 -14.73
N PHE A 210 9.29 2.78 -14.17
CA PHE A 210 7.94 2.63 -14.71
C PHE A 210 7.80 3.26 -16.11
N VAL A 211 8.33 4.47 -16.31
CA VAL A 211 8.33 5.14 -17.62
C VAL A 211 9.10 4.32 -18.66
N ALA A 212 10.24 3.74 -18.28
CA ALA A 212 11.03 2.87 -19.16
C ALA A 212 10.33 1.52 -19.45
N LEU A 213 9.47 1.05 -18.55
CA LEU A 213 8.70 -0.19 -18.72
C LEU A 213 7.56 -0.03 -19.73
N VAL A 214 6.96 1.16 -19.85
CA VAL A 214 5.85 1.44 -20.79
C VAL A 214 6.15 1.02 -22.23
N PRO A 215 7.22 1.47 -22.90
CA PRO A 215 7.49 1.09 -24.29
C PRO A 215 7.72 -0.43 -24.44
N VAL A 216 8.28 -1.09 -23.42
CA VAL A 216 8.46 -2.55 -23.41
C VAL A 216 7.11 -3.28 -23.40
N LEU A 217 6.17 -2.82 -22.56
CA LEU A 217 4.83 -3.39 -22.47
C LEU A 217 4.00 -3.12 -23.74
N VAL A 218 4.17 -1.95 -24.36
CA VAL A 218 3.52 -1.63 -25.65
C VAL A 218 4.04 -2.54 -26.77
N ALA A 219 5.36 -2.79 -26.81
CA ALA A 219 5.96 -3.67 -27.81
C ALA A 219 5.65 -5.16 -27.58
N ALA A 220 5.45 -5.58 -26.33
CA ALA A 220 5.20 -6.96 -25.94
C ALA A 220 4.15 -7.07 -24.83
N PRO A 221 2.84 -6.96 -25.17
CA PRO A 221 1.76 -6.93 -24.17
C PRO A 221 1.65 -8.24 -23.37
N ALA A 222 2.13 -9.37 -23.91
CA ALA A 222 2.21 -10.63 -23.17
C ALA A 222 3.11 -10.53 -21.91
N LEU A 223 4.06 -9.59 -21.87
CA LEU A 223 4.87 -9.32 -20.68
C LEU A 223 4.06 -8.72 -19.52
N LEU A 224 2.85 -8.20 -19.76
CA LEU A 224 1.99 -7.65 -18.71
C LEU A 224 1.64 -8.71 -17.66
N VAL A 225 1.40 -9.96 -18.09
CA VAL A 225 1.15 -11.09 -17.17
C VAL A 225 2.37 -11.38 -16.29
N LEU A 226 3.58 -11.16 -16.81
CA LEU A 226 4.84 -11.34 -16.07
C LEU A 226 5.21 -10.11 -15.23
N ALA A 227 4.79 -8.91 -15.64
CA ALA A 227 5.05 -7.66 -14.94
C ALA A 227 4.37 -7.64 -13.56
N ILE A 228 3.15 -8.19 -13.46
CA ILE A 228 2.41 -8.27 -12.19
C ILE A 228 3.22 -9.02 -11.10
N PRO A 229 3.62 -10.30 -11.28
CA PRO A 229 4.42 -10.99 -10.27
C PRO A 229 5.79 -10.36 -10.09
N ALA A 230 6.40 -9.79 -11.14
CA ALA A 230 7.68 -9.09 -11.01
C ALA A 230 7.57 -7.86 -10.09
N VAL A 231 6.51 -7.05 -10.22
CA VAL A 231 6.24 -5.90 -9.35
C VAL A 231 6.00 -6.34 -7.92
N ILE A 232 5.26 -7.43 -7.69
CA ILE A 232 5.04 -7.99 -6.35
C ILE A 232 6.37 -8.41 -5.70
N VAL A 233 7.22 -9.12 -6.44
CA VAL A 233 8.54 -9.56 -5.95
C VAL A 233 9.44 -8.36 -5.68
N LEU A 234 9.49 -7.37 -6.58
CA LEU A 234 10.27 -6.15 -6.39
C LEU A 234 9.77 -5.33 -5.19
N GLY A 235 8.46 -5.21 -5.03
CA GLY A 235 7.83 -4.54 -3.89
C GLY A 235 8.22 -5.22 -2.58
N TYR A 236 8.16 -6.54 -2.51
CA TYR A 236 8.64 -7.29 -1.34
C TYR A 236 10.15 -7.07 -1.08
N LEU A 237 11.00 -7.21 -2.10
CA LEU A 237 12.46 -7.08 -1.94
C LEU A 237 12.90 -5.66 -1.53
N PHE A 238 12.17 -4.63 -1.94
CA PHE A 238 12.58 -3.24 -1.78
C PHE A 238 11.67 -2.38 -0.90
N TYR A 239 10.67 -2.94 -0.20
CA TYR A 239 9.78 -2.14 0.65
C TYR A 239 10.54 -1.41 1.77
N ALA A 240 11.64 -1.98 2.29
CA ALA A 240 12.40 -1.38 3.39
C ALA A 240 13.30 -0.21 2.97
N VAL A 241 13.60 -0.06 1.68
CA VAL A 241 14.52 0.96 1.14
C VAL A 241 14.21 2.38 1.64
N PRO A 242 12.99 2.93 1.49
CA PRO A 242 12.69 4.28 1.95
C PRO A 242 12.82 4.45 3.47
N PHE A 243 12.59 3.38 4.25
CA PHE A 243 12.75 3.39 5.70
C PHE A 243 14.24 3.34 6.11
N LEU A 244 15.08 2.60 5.39
CA LEU A 244 16.51 2.49 5.64
C LEU A 244 17.25 3.82 5.41
N PHE A 245 16.78 4.67 4.50
CA PHE A 245 17.34 6.03 4.37
C PHE A 245 17.21 6.85 5.64
N ILE A 246 16.23 6.54 6.49
CA ILE A 246 15.87 7.33 7.65
C ILE A 246 16.44 6.69 8.91
N VAL A 247 16.16 5.40 9.10
CA VAL A 247 16.53 4.63 10.29
C VAL A 247 18.04 4.44 10.40
N ASP A 248 18.71 4.11 9.29
CA ASP A 248 20.14 3.77 9.24
C ASP A 248 20.99 4.90 8.63
N ASP A 249 20.35 5.99 8.19
CA ASP A 249 20.99 7.00 7.35
C ASP A 249 21.75 6.38 6.16
N ALA A 250 21.25 5.27 5.63
CA ALA A 250 21.94 4.47 4.62
C ALA A 250 22.12 5.27 3.32
N ARG A 251 23.26 5.07 2.65
CA ARG A 251 23.48 5.61 1.31
C ARG A 251 22.52 4.96 0.32
N PHE A 252 22.27 5.64 -0.80
CA PHE A 252 21.30 5.20 -1.80
C PHE A 252 21.45 3.72 -2.15
N LEU A 253 22.59 3.31 -2.71
CA LEU A 253 22.84 1.91 -3.12
C LEU A 253 22.92 0.93 -1.94
N GLU A 254 23.35 1.40 -0.78
CA GLU A 254 23.51 0.58 0.42
C GLU A 254 22.15 0.16 0.96
N ALA A 255 21.17 1.07 0.98
CA ALA A 255 19.80 0.76 1.36
C ALA A 255 19.17 -0.32 0.46
N PHE A 256 19.39 -0.25 -0.86
CA PHE A 256 18.92 -1.30 -1.79
C PHE A 256 19.59 -2.64 -1.51
N ARG A 257 20.90 -2.64 -1.25
CA ARG A 257 21.63 -3.88 -0.94
C ARG A 257 21.16 -4.51 0.38
N HIS A 258 20.97 -3.71 1.42
CA HIS A 258 20.45 -4.17 2.72
C HIS A 258 19.02 -4.73 2.57
N SER A 259 18.12 -3.98 1.93
CA SER A 259 16.74 -4.42 1.68
C SER A 259 16.69 -5.73 0.89
N TYR A 260 17.51 -5.86 -0.16
CA TYR A 260 17.62 -7.09 -0.95
C TYR A 260 18.14 -8.27 -0.11
N GLY A 261 19.14 -8.03 0.75
CA GLY A 261 19.65 -9.03 1.69
C GLY A 261 18.56 -9.54 2.63
N TYR A 262 17.84 -8.64 3.30
CA TYR A 262 16.72 -9.00 4.17
C TYR A 262 15.62 -9.78 3.43
N GLY A 263 15.32 -9.36 2.19
CA GLY A 263 14.33 -10.02 1.34
C GLY A 263 14.70 -11.48 0.99
N LEU A 264 15.98 -11.75 0.70
CA LEU A 264 16.50 -13.09 0.39
C LEU A 264 16.61 -14.00 1.62
N GLU A 265 17.04 -13.45 2.76
CA GLU A 265 17.08 -14.18 4.02
C GLU A 265 15.66 -14.55 4.48
N GLY A 266 14.68 -13.70 4.18
CA GLY A 266 13.27 -13.93 4.48
C GLY A 266 13.01 -13.88 5.99
N GLY A 267 12.49 -14.98 6.55
CA GLY A 267 12.30 -15.13 8.00
C GLY A 267 11.45 -14.01 8.63
N PRO A 268 11.98 -13.22 9.58
CA PRO A 268 11.28 -12.10 10.18
C PRO A 268 10.78 -11.06 9.17
N TYR A 269 11.53 -10.80 8.10
CA TYR A 269 11.19 -9.84 7.04
C TYR A 269 9.94 -10.26 6.27
N LEU A 270 9.92 -11.50 5.78
CA LEU A 270 8.76 -12.11 5.13
C LEU A 270 7.54 -12.13 6.06
N ARG A 271 7.74 -12.53 7.32
CA ARG A 271 6.66 -12.67 8.30
C ARG A 271 6.04 -11.33 8.68
N PHE A 272 6.86 -10.30 8.85
CA PHE A 272 6.38 -8.95 9.10
C PHE A 272 5.56 -8.44 7.93
N ALA A 273 6.09 -8.56 6.70
CA ALA A 273 5.38 -8.15 5.48
C ALA A 273 4.03 -8.89 5.33
N PHE A 274 4.00 -10.21 5.57
CA PHE A 274 2.79 -11.01 5.51
C PHE A 274 1.71 -10.51 6.49
N TRP A 275 2.05 -10.28 7.77
CA TRP A 275 1.09 -9.80 8.75
C TRP A 275 0.66 -8.36 8.50
N HIS A 276 1.57 -7.50 8.01
CA HIS A 276 1.22 -6.15 7.58
C HIS A 276 0.17 -6.19 6.48
N VAL A 277 0.41 -6.97 5.42
CA VAL A 277 -0.53 -7.14 4.31
C VAL A 277 -1.85 -7.76 4.79
N ALA A 278 -1.81 -8.74 5.70
CA ALA A 278 -3.02 -9.36 6.26
C ALA A 278 -3.87 -8.36 7.06
N VAL A 279 -3.25 -7.49 7.86
CA VAL A 279 -3.95 -6.42 8.60
C VAL A 279 -4.51 -5.38 7.63
N ALA A 280 -3.74 -4.99 6.61
CA ALA A 280 -4.21 -4.09 5.57
C ALA A 280 -5.44 -4.66 4.84
N ALA A 281 -5.39 -5.92 4.42
CA ALA A 281 -6.49 -6.60 3.74
C ALA A 281 -7.74 -6.76 4.64
N ALA A 282 -7.56 -7.11 5.93
CA ALA A 282 -8.66 -7.18 6.88
C ALA A 282 -9.32 -5.81 7.12
N THR A 283 -8.50 -4.77 7.18
CA THR A 283 -8.98 -3.38 7.33
C THR A 283 -9.68 -2.92 6.06
N SER A 284 -9.14 -3.27 4.89
CA SER A 284 -9.71 -2.95 3.58
C SER A 284 -11.17 -3.38 3.51
N LEU A 285 -11.45 -4.63 3.88
CA LEU A 285 -12.82 -5.16 3.93
C LEU A 285 -13.75 -4.33 4.83
N ALA A 286 -13.27 -3.95 6.02
CA ALA A 286 -14.04 -3.13 6.95
C ALA A 286 -14.28 -1.72 6.41
N LEU A 287 -13.25 -1.09 5.84
CA LEU A 287 -13.33 0.24 5.25
C LEU A 287 -14.24 0.26 4.02
N SER A 288 -14.21 -0.76 3.15
CA SER A 288 -15.14 -0.84 2.02
C SER A 288 -16.60 -0.85 2.46
N ILE A 289 -16.93 -1.57 3.56
CA ILE A 289 -18.30 -1.56 4.13
C ILE A 289 -18.65 -0.16 4.64
N LEU A 290 -17.73 0.50 5.33
CA LEU A 290 -17.92 1.85 5.85
C LEU A 290 -18.12 2.84 4.69
N LEU A 291 -17.23 2.88 3.71
CA LEU A 291 -17.28 3.82 2.59
C LEU A 291 -18.58 3.68 1.76
N ASN A 292 -19.11 2.47 1.64
CA ASN A 292 -20.40 2.23 0.97
C ASN A 292 -21.62 2.78 1.74
N SER A 293 -21.48 3.23 2.99
CA SER A 293 -22.54 3.88 3.75
C SER A 293 -22.65 5.40 3.53
N GLY A 294 -21.91 5.94 2.54
CA GLY A 294 -21.90 7.35 2.16
C GLY A 294 -21.11 8.22 3.13
N GLY A 295 -21.45 9.51 3.22
CA GLY A 295 -20.61 10.48 3.93
C GLY A 295 -20.34 10.19 5.41
N VAL A 296 -21.29 9.57 6.14
CA VAL A 296 -21.04 9.14 7.54
C VAL A 296 -19.99 8.02 7.57
N GLY A 297 -20.12 7.07 6.66
CA GLY A 297 -19.16 6.01 6.42
C GLY A 297 -17.76 6.50 6.14
N PHE A 298 -17.64 7.49 5.25
CA PHE A 298 -16.38 8.17 4.96
C PHE A 298 -15.76 8.77 6.21
N VAL A 299 -16.51 9.52 7.02
CA VAL A 299 -15.97 10.14 8.25
C VAL A 299 -15.49 9.10 9.25
N VAL A 300 -16.27 8.04 9.48
CA VAL A 300 -15.85 6.95 10.39
C VAL A 300 -14.64 6.21 9.81
N GLY A 301 -14.63 5.93 8.50
CA GLY A 301 -13.53 5.28 7.80
C GLY A 301 -12.24 6.08 7.93
N LEU A 302 -12.31 7.39 7.72
CA LEU A 302 -11.17 8.30 7.88
C LEU A 302 -10.64 8.32 9.32
N LEU A 303 -11.53 8.36 10.32
CA LEU A 303 -11.15 8.33 11.74
C LEU A 303 -10.51 7.02 12.17
N VAL A 304 -10.84 5.90 11.52
CA VAL A 304 -10.24 4.58 11.78
C VAL A 304 -8.93 4.40 10.99
N ALA A 305 -8.92 4.76 9.70
CA ALA A 305 -7.78 4.58 8.82
C ALA A 305 -6.59 5.45 9.21
N THR A 306 -6.83 6.69 9.66
CA THR A 306 -5.77 7.62 10.06
C THR A 306 -4.85 7.08 11.17
N PRO A 307 -5.37 6.69 12.37
CA PRO A 307 -4.54 6.13 13.43
C PRO A 307 -3.95 4.77 13.03
N LEU A 308 -4.67 3.97 12.25
CA LEU A 308 -4.18 2.69 11.77
C LEU A 308 -2.97 2.86 10.82
N ALA A 309 -3.06 3.77 9.86
CA ALA A 309 -1.97 4.13 8.95
C ALA A 309 -0.73 4.55 9.73
N LEU A 310 -0.91 5.43 10.74
CA LEU A 310 0.17 5.85 11.63
C LEU A 310 0.80 4.65 12.36
N VAL A 311 -0.02 3.78 12.95
CA VAL A 311 0.46 2.61 13.70
C VAL A 311 1.22 1.64 12.79
N LEU A 312 0.72 1.38 11.59
CA LEU A 312 1.37 0.49 10.63
C LEU A 312 2.70 1.06 10.11
N THR A 313 2.75 2.36 9.77
CA THR A 313 4.00 3.02 9.37
C THR A 313 5.01 3.01 10.52
N ALA A 314 4.60 3.35 11.74
CA ALA A 314 5.48 3.38 12.90
C ALA A 314 5.95 1.97 13.31
N ALA A 315 5.09 0.94 13.18
CA ALA A 315 5.48 -0.44 13.40
C ALA A 315 6.52 -0.90 12.37
N THR A 316 6.39 -0.47 11.12
CA THR A 316 7.37 -0.73 10.07
C THR A 316 8.72 -0.06 10.38
N ILE A 317 8.71 1.20 10.83
CA ILE A 317 9.93 1.89 11.28
C ILE A 317 10.56 1.14 12.46
N SER A 318 9.77 0.75 13.48
CA SER A 318 10.28 0.00 14.64
C SER A 318 10.86 -1.35 14.24
N PHE A 319 10.27 -2.02 13.24
CA PHE A 319 10.80 -3.27 12.70
C PHE A 319 12.11 -3.06 11.95
N VAL A 320 12.20 -2.04 11.10
CA VAL A 320 13.44 -1.72 10.37
C VAL A 320 14.55 -1.29 11.34
N GLN A 321 14.24 -0.60 12.43
CA GLN A 321 15.19 -0.34 13.53
C GLN A 321 15.76 -1.64 14.11
N GLU A 322 14.92 -2.64 14.38
CA GLU A 322 15.37 -3.96 14.87
C GLU A 322 16.21 -4.71 13.83
N LEU A 323 15.95 -4.54 12.52
CA LEU A 323 16.79 -5.14 11.48
C LEU A 323 18.20 -4.54 11.42
N VAL A 324 18.32 -3.23 11.65
CA VAL A 324 19.59 -2.50 11.60
C VAL A 324 20.37 -2.67 12.90
N GLU A 325 19.67 -2.72 14.04
CA GLU A 325 20.23 -2.89 15.39
C GLU A 325 19.75 -4.23 16.00
N PRO A 326 20.12 -5.40 15.43
CA PRO A 326 19.56 -6.69 15.83
C PRO A 326 19.81 -7.06 17.29
N ASP A 327 20.85 -6.50 17.93
CA ASP A 327 21.11 -6.71 19.35
C ASP A 327 21.99 -5.61 19.98
N GLY A 328 21.40 -4.81 20.86
CA GLY A 328 22.12 -4.14 21.97
C GLY A 328 22.62 -5.13 23.05
N ARG A 329 23.00 -6.36 22.68
CA ARG A 329 23.31 -7.48 23.60
C ARG A 329 24.71 -8.11 23.40
N GLU A 330 25.70 -7.35 22.96
CA GLU A 330 27.11 -7.77 23.08
C GLU A 330 28.02 -6.77 23.80
N THR A 331 27.56 -5.56 24.11
CA THR A 331 28.39 -4.53 24.76
C THR A 331 28.10 -4.33 26.25
N ALA A 332 27.08 -4.98 26.82
CA ALA A 332 26.78 -4.92 28.26
C ALA A 332 27.45 -6.03 29.11
N THR A 333 28.18 -6.96 28.49
CA THR A 333 28.92 -8.03 29.20
C THR A 333 30.44 -7.84 29.19
N LEU A 334 30.94 -6.70 28.67
CA LEU A 334 32.38 -6.39 28.64
C LEU A 334 32.72 -4.95 29.08
N ARG A 335 31.92 -4.35 29.98
CA ARG A 335 32.34 -3.16 30.74
C ARG A 335 31.93 -3.23 32.19
#